data_AF-A0A6A7KP37-F1
#
_entry.id   AF-A0A6A7KP37-F1
#
_cell.length_a   1.000
_cell.length_b   1.000
_cell.length_c   1.000
_cell.angle_alpha   90.00
_cell.angle_beta   90.00
_cell.angle_gamma   90.00
#
_symmetry.space_group_name_H-M   'P 1'
#
loop_
_entity.id
_entity.type
_entity.pdbx_description
1 polymer ?
#
loop_
_entity_poly.entity_id
_entity_poly.type
_entity_poly.pdbx_seq_one_letter_code
_entity_poly.pdbx_strand_id
1 'polypeptide(L)'
;MLETQSVRLDAIYVPVKLKKTLDAAKVDALAESILEKGQEVPIQIRRDKDRYVLVTGLHRLEAVRALGETKIDAIIVTARKF
;
A
#
# COMPACT_ATOMS: atom_id res chain seq x y z
N MET A 1 -3.26 19.30 -2.82
CA MET A 1 -2.18 18.62 -2.07
C MET A 1 -2.51 17.14 -2.01
N LEU A 2 -1.51 16.26 -2.13
CA LEU A 2 -1.72 14.84 -1.86
C LEU A 2 -1.59 14.65 -0.35
N GLU A 3 -2.68 14.31 0.33
CA GLU A 3 -2.69 14.07 1.77
C GLU A 3 -2.40 12.59 2.04
N THR A 4 -1.45 12.34 2.94
CA THR A 4 -1.20 11.00 3.48
C THR A 4 -2.23 10.70 4.56
N GLN A 5 -2.92 9.56 4.45
CA GLN A 5 -3.84 9.04 5.45
C GLN A 5 -3.39 7.65 5.90
N SER A 6 -3.50 7.42 7.20
CA SER A 6 -3.32 6.09 7.77
C SER A 6 -4.58 5.26 7.52
N VAL A 7 -4.45 4.17 6.75
CA VAL A 7 -5.57 3.31 6.33
C VAL A 7 -5.35 1.90 6.84
N ARG A 8 -6.43 1.23 7.27
CA ARG A 8 -6.37 -0.17 7.69
C ARG A 8 -6.09 -1.07 6.50
N LEU A 9 -5.17 -2.03 6.67
CA LEU A 9 -4.82 -3.00 5.62
C LEU A 9 -6.04 -3.81 5.15
N ASP A 10 -6.93 -4.18 6.07
CA ASP A 10 -8.16 -4.95 5.76
C ASP A 10 -9.15 -4.19 4.87
N ALA A 11 -9.10 -2.86 4.86
CA ALA A 11 -9.94 -2.04 4.00
C ALA A 11 -9.39 -1.90 2.57
N ILE A 12 -8.14 -2.35 2.33
CA ILE A 12 -7.44 -2.23 1.05
C ILE A 12 -7.62 -3.52 0.25
N TYR A 13 -8.39 -3.42 -0.81
CA TYR A 13 -8.52 -4.45 -1.82
C TYR A 13 -7.34 -4.43 -2.78
N VAL A 14 -6.65 -5.57 -2.89
CA VAL A 14 -5.56 -5.78 -3.86
C VAL A 14 -6.10 -6.49 -5.10
N PRO A 15 -6.10 -5.84 -6.28
CA PRO A 15 -6.52 -6.46 -7.52
C PRO A 15 -5.68 -7.69 -7.88
N VAL A 16 -6.32 -8.75 -8.36
CA VAL A 16 -5.66 -10.01 -8.74
C VAL A 16 -4.55 -9.81 -9.78
N LYS A 17 -4.70 -8.82 -10.67
CA LYS A 17 -3.67 -8.46 -11.67
C LYS A 17 -2.36 -8.01 -11.03
N LEU A 18 -2.43 -7.21 -9.94
CA LEU A 18 -1.23 -6.77 -9.21
C LEU A 18 -0.61 -7.94 -8.44
N LYS A 19 -1.40 -8.84 -7.86
CA LYS A 19 -0.85 -10.00 -7.15
C LYS A 19 0.07 -10.87 -8.01
N LYS A 20 -0.09 -10.88 -9.33
CA LYS A 20 0.79 -11.61 -10.26
C LYS A 20 2.20 -11.02 -10.36
N THR A 21 2.39 -9.74 -10.02
CA THR A 21 3.69 -9.07 -10.02
C THR A 21 4.33 -9.05 -8.63
N LEU A 22 3.77 -9.78 -7.68
CA LEU A 22 4.33 -9.90 -6.34
C LEU A 22 5.64 -10.67 -6.40
N ASP A 23 6.66 -10.10 -5.77
CA ASP A 23 8.00 -10.66 -5.70
C ASP A 23 8.38 -10.72 -4.22
N ALA A 24 8.46 -11.94 -3.68
CA ALA A 24 8.67 -12.16 -2.25
C ALA A 24 10.03 -11.62 -1.79
N ALA A 25 11.09 -11.76 -2.60
CA ALA A 25 12.42 -11.26 -2.24
C ALA A 25 12.44 -9.74 -2.08
N LYS A 26 11.65 -9.02 -2.90
CA LYS A 26 11.48 -7.56 -2.76
C LYS A 26 10.63 -7.18 -1.56
N VAL A 27 9.65 -8.01 -1.20
CA VAL A 27 8.82 -7.79 -0.01
C VAL A 27 9.68 -7.87 1.24
N ASP A 28 10.54 -8.89 1.35
CA ASP A 28 11.41 -9.06 2.51
C ASP A 28 12.41 -7.91 2.65
N ALA A 29 13.08 -7.54 1.55
CA ALA A 29 14.00 -6.40 1.54
C ALA A 29 13.31 -5.07 1.89
N LEU A 30 12.05 -4.88 1.45
CA LEU A 30 11.26 -3.71 1.83
C LEU A 30 10.81 -3.77 3.29
N ALA A 31 10.50 -4.95 3.82
CA ALA A 31 10.11 -5.12 5.22
C ALA A 31 11.26 -4.73 6.15
N GLU A 32 12.48 -5.17 5.85
CA GLU A 32 13.69 -4.75 6.58
C GLU A 32 13.88 -3.23 6.50
N SER A 33 13.79 -2.65 5.29
CA SER A 33 13.94 -1.20 5.11
C SER A 33 12.87 -0.41 5.87
N ILE A 34 11.63 -0.88 5.91
CA ILE A 34 10.53 -0.23 6.62
C ILE A 34 10.72 -0.37 8.13
N LEU A 35 11.26 -1.49 8.61
CA LEU A 35 11.58 -1.69 10.02
C LEU A 35 12.68 -0.73 10.49
N GLU A 36 13.70 -0.49 9.65
CA GLU A 36 14.81 0.40 10.00
C GLU A 36 14.48 1.90 9.87
N LYS A 37 13.81 2.29 8.78
CA LYS A 37 13.62 3.71 8.41
C LYS A 37 12.18 4.19 8.48
N GLY A 38 11.23 3.29 8.70
CA GLY A 38 9.81 3.57 8.52
C GLY A 38 9.40 3.62 7.05
N GLN A 39 8.13 3.92 6.82
CA GLN A 39 7.57 4.01 5.47
C GLN A 39 7.89 5.37 4.84
N GLU A 40 9.00 5.47 4.11
CA GLU A 40 9.39 6.71 3.41
C GLU A 40 8.44 7.07 2.26
N VAL A 41 7.91 6.07 1.57
CA VAL A 41 7.05 6.24 0.40
C VAL A 41 5.65 5.67 0.66
N PRO A 42 4.62 6.53 0.82
CA PRO A 42 3.25 6.06 1.01
C PRO A 42 2.76 5.25 -0.18
N ILE A 43 1.84 4.32 0.08
CA ILE A 43 1.16 3.59 -1.00
C ILE A 43 0.14 4.51 -1.66
N GLN A 44 -0.29 4.19 -2.88
CA GLN A 44 -1.39 4.93 -3.50
C GLN A 44 -2.61 4.03 -3.58
N ILE A 45 -3.71 4.56 -3.09
CA ILE A 45 -4.99 3.90 -3.10
C ILE A 45 -6.00 4.80 -3.77
N ARG A 46 -6.99 4.20 -4.42
CA ARG A 46 -8.18 4.92 -4.89
C ARG A 46 -9.36 4.52 -4.02
N ARG A 47 -10.28 5.45 -3.80
CA ARG A 47 -11.53 5.16 -3.08
C ARG A 47 -12.51 4.49 -4.04
N ASP A 48 -13.05 3.34 -3.65
CA ASP A 48 -14.06 2.59 -4.40
C ASP A 48 -15.26 2.31 -3.48
N LYS A 49 -16.29 3.15 -3.58
CA LYS A 49 -17.47 3.12 -2.70
C LYS A 49 -17.05 3.05 -1.21
N ASP A 50 -17.19 1.88 -0.59
CA ASP A 50 -16.92 1.62 0.83
C ASP A 50 -15.53 1.01 1.11
N ARG A 51 -14.72 0.79 0.07
CA ARG A 51 -13.39 0.18 0.19
C ARG A 51 -12.32 1.02 -0.48
N TYR A 52 -11.06 0.68 -0.21
CA TYR A 52 -9.92 1.24 -0.92
C TYR A 52 -9.38 0.20 -1.89
N VAL A 53 -9.00 0.62 -3.09
CA VAL A 53 -8.36 -0.26 -4.08
C VAL A 53 -6.92 0.18 -4.24
N LEU A 54 -6.00 -0.76 -4.11
CA LEU A 54 -4.58 -0.51 -4.32
C LEU A 54 -4.33 -0.09 -5.78
N VAL A 55 -3.66 1.04 -5.97
CA VAL A 55 -3.20 1.53 -7.28
C VAL A 55 -1.73 1.19 -7.48
N THR A 56 -0.88 1.52 -6.51
CA THR A 56 0.56 1.18 -6.53
C THR A 56 1.11 0.99 -5.12
N GLY A 57 2.25 0.32 -5.02
CA GLY A 57 2.91 0.01 -3.74
C GLY A 57 2.59 -1.38 -3.19
N LEU A 58 2.32 -2.36 -4.06
CA LEU A 58 2.00 -3.75 -3.67
C LEU A 58 3.05 -4.36 -2.75
N HIS A 59 4.34 -4.29 -3.11
CA HIS A 59 5.39 -4.91 -2.30
C HIS A 59 5.51 -4.26 -0.92
N ARG A 60 5.26 -2.96 -0.81
CA ARG A 60 5.25 -2.25 0.48
C ARG A 60 4.04 -2.65 1.33
N LEU A 61 2.87 -2.79 0.70
CA LEU A 61 1.67 -3.25 1.38
C LEU A 61 1.88 -4.65 1.99
N GLU A 62 2.45 -5.57 1.21
CA GLU A 62 2.74 -6.92 1.69
C GLU A 62 3.90 -6.94 2.70
N ALA A 63 4.89 -6.04 2.58
CA ALA A 63 5.97 -5.91 3.56
C ALA A 63 5.46 -5.48 4.93
N VAL A 64 4.67 -4.40 4.98
CA VAL A 64 4.01 -3.91 6.21
C VAL A 64 3.10 -4.99 6.80
N ARG A 65 2.39 -5.73 5.94
CA ARG A 65 1.57 -6.87 6.36
C ARG A 65 2.38 -8.03 6.92
N ALA A 66 3.56 -8.32 6.35
CA ALA A 66 4.47 -9.35 6.83
C ALA A 66 5.09 -8.97 8.19
N LEU A 67 5.29 -7.67 8.45
CA LEU A 67 5.71 -7.14 9.75
C LEU A 67 4.61 -7.25 10.83
N GLY A 68 3.38 -7.59 10.46
CA GLY A 68 2.25 -7.72 11.40
C GLY A 68 1.57 -6.40 11.76
N GLU A 69 1.84 -5.33 11.01
CA GLU A 69 1.16 -4.05 11.17
C GLU A 69 -0.31 -4.13 10.75
N THR A 70 -1.15 -3.23 11.28
CA THR A 70 -2.60 -3.18 10.97
C THR A 70 -3.00 -1.98 10.11
N LYS A 71 -2.11 -0.99 10.04
CA LYS A 71 -2.32 0.26 9.31
C LYS A 71 -1.10 0.56 8.45
N ILE A 72 -1.32 1.31 7.38
CA ILE A 72 -0.27 1.75 6.47
C ILE A 72 -0.55 3.16 5.99
N ASP A 73 0.51 3.93 5.75
CA ASP A 73 0.38 5.28 5.22
C ASP A 73 0.10 5.23 3.72
N ALA A 74 -1.02 5.84 3.33
CA ALA A 74 -1.54 5.79 1.99
C ALA A 74 -1.99 7.18 1.51
N ILE A 75 -1.70 7.49 0.26
CA ILE A 75 -2.24 8.66 -0.43
C ILE A 75 -3.47 8.23 -1.23
N ILE A 76 -4.58 8.91 -0.98
CA ILE A 76 -5.81 8.72 -1.77
C ILE A 76 -5.67 9.49 -3.07
N VAL A 77 -5.49 8.78 -4.18
CA VAL A 77 -5.46 9.36 -5.52
C VAL A 77 -6.86 9.38 -6.12
N THR A 78 -7.36 10.58 -6.42
CA THR A 78 -8.53 10.75 -7.31
C THR A 78 -8.05 10.65 -8.75
N ALA A 79 -8.82 9.98 -9.63
CA ALA A 79 -8.58 10.10 -11.06
C ALA A 79 -8.57 11.60 -11.41
N ARG A 80 -7.46 12.10 -11.97
CA ARG A 80 -7.43 13.47 -12.52
C ARG A 80 -8.56 13.53 -13.55
N LYS A 81 -9.59 14.36 -13.25
CA LYS A 81 -10.50 14.83 -14.29
C LYS A 81 -9.62 15.65 -15.24
N PHE A 82 -9.36 15.10 -16.41
CA PHE A 82 -8.89 15.89 -17.55
C PHE A 82 -10.06 16.70 -18.10
#